data_AF-A0A522V0H1-F1
#
_entry.id   AF-A0A522V0H1-F1
#
_cell.length_a   1.000
_cell.length_b   1.000
_cell.length_c   1.000
_cell.angle_alpha   90.00
_cell.angle_beta   90.00
_cell.angle_gamma   90.00
#
_symmetry.space_group_name_H-M   'P 1'
#
loop_
_entity.id
_entity.type
_entity.pdbx_description
1 polymer ?
#
loop_
_entity_poly.entity_id
_entity_poly.type
_entity_poly.pdbx_seq_one_letter_code
_entity_poly.pdbx_strand_id
1 'polypeptide(L)'
;ASMLVRNLLIALIVDPSGRVFLLMVPPQVIITLFAVAAVIKSRNEAPVNETIKLESPFALSSAVKFAFGFAALSIFSTFANRYAGVAGVYATALGGFISSAVVTASAAALAVSGNVPYSTAAITAVLAGLISTGNKILLVRWAGPQELAESIKKTFTAFIGIGMLILIIWGIFITYVRL
;
A
#
# COMPACT_ATOMS: atom_id res chain seq x y z
N ALA A 1 -3.89 0.69 9.48
CA ALA A 1 -3.50 -0.68 9.90
C ALA A 1 -4.07 -1.77 8.99
N SER A 2 -5.40 -1.90 8.84
CA SER A 2 -6.03 -2.99 8.04
C SER A 2 -5.46 -3.17 6.62
N MET A 3 -5.26 -2.08 5.87
CA MET A 3 -4.70 -2.15 4.51
C MET A 3 -3.26 -2.70 4.45
N LEU A 4 -2.44 -2.41 5.47
CA LEU A 4 -1.04 -2.84 5.51
C LEU A 4 -0.95 -4.33 5.81
N VAL A 5 -1.71 -4.82 6.79
CA VAL A 5 -1.83 -6.26 7.10
C VAL A 5 -2.34 -7.03 5.88
N ARG A 6 -3.38 -6.52 5.22
CA ARG A 6 -3.91 -7.13 3.99
C ARG A 6 -2.84 -7.25 2.91
N ASN A 7 -2.06 -6.20 2.66
CA ASN A 7 -1.03 -6.23 1.62
C ASN A 7 0.11 -7.20 1.96
N LEU A 8 0.48 -7.35 3.23
CA LEU A 8 1.41 -8.40 3.67
C LEU A 8 0.88 -9.79 3.35
N LEU A 9 -0.38 -10.07 3.67
CA LEU A 9 -1.01 -11.35 3.36
C LEU A 9 -1.05 -11.61 1.85
N ILE A 10 -1.38 -10.60 1.05
CA ILE A 10 -1.35 -10.72 -0.42
C ILE A 10 0.06 -11.05 -0.91
N ALA A 11 1.09 -10.36 -0.39
CA ALA A 11 2.47 -10.65 -0.76
C ALA A 11 2.86 -12.09 -0.43
N LEU A 12 2.44 -12.61 0.73
CA LEU A 12 2.69 -14.00 1.13
C LEU A 12 1.92 -15.02 0.29
N ILE A 13 0.69 -14.71 -0.11
CA ILE A 13 -0.12 -15.58 -0.97
C ILE A 13 0.47 -15.66 -2.39
N VAL A 14 0.92 -14.53 -2.93
CA VAL A 14 1.46 -14.46 -4.31
C VAL A 14 2.90 -14.94 -4.40
N ASP A 15 3.72 -14.67 -3.38
CA ASP A 15 5.08 -15.18 -3.22
C ASP A 15 5.15 -16.13 -2.01
N PRO A 16 4.86 -17.44 -2.19
CA PRO A 16 4.93 -18.42 -1.11
C PRO A 16 6.32 -18.57 -0.48
N SER A 17 7.38 -18.10 -1.14
CA SER A 17 8.73 -18.08 -0.55
C SER A 17 8.87 -17.05 0.57
N GLY A 18 7.93 -16.09 0.66
CA GLY A 18 7.87 -15.06 1.69
C GLY A 18 8.91 -13.95 1.54
N ARG A 19 9.69 -13.91 0.46
CA ARG A 19 10.76 -12.92 0.27
C ARG A 19 10.21 -11.51 0.13
N VAL A 20 9.16 -11.32 -0.68
CA VAL A 20 8.50 -10.00 -0.79
C VAL A 20 7.91 -9.60 0.57
N PHE A 21 7.24 -10.52 1.26
CA PHE A 21 6.67 -10.30 2.58
C PHE A 21 7.74 -9.83 3.58
N LEU A 22 8.86 -10.54 3.71
CA LEU A 22 9.92 -10.22 4.66
C LEU A 22 10.55 -8.85 4.40
N LEU A 23 10.66 -8.44 3.13
CA LEU A 23 11.17 -7.11 2.76
C LEU A 23 10.15 -5.98 2.98
N MET A 24 8.86 -6.30 3.01
CA MET A 24 7.79 -5.33 3.33
C MET A 24 7.63 -5.12 4.83
N VAL A 25 7.88 -6.14 5.66
CA VAL A 25 7.61 -6.11 7.11
C VAL A 25 8.33 -4.96 7.83
N PRO A 26 9.66 -4.76 7.71
CA PRO A 26 10.37 -3.74 8.48
C PRO A 26 9.82 -2.31 8.28
N PRO A 27 9.70 -1.78 7.05
CA PRO A 27 9.14 -0.44 6.88
C PRO A 27 7.66 -0.38 7.31
N GLN A 28 6.87 -1.43 7.07
CA GLN A 28 5.45 -1.41 7.43
C GLN A 28 5.19 -1.48 8.93
N VAL A 29 6.01 -2.18 9.71
CA VAL A 29 5.90 -2.20 11.17
C VAL A 29 6.14 -0.80 11.71
N ILE A 30 7.21 -0.13 11.30
CA ILE A 30 7.54 1.23 11.77
C ILE A 30 6.43 2.23 11.39
N ILE A 31 5.97 2.18 10.13
CA ILE A 31 4.87 3.01 9.63
C ILE A 31 3.57 2.74 10.43
N THR A 32 3.29 1.47 10.74
CA THR A 32 2.09 1.09 11.51
C THR A 32 2.18 1.58 12.95
N LEU A 33 3.35 1.47 13.60
CA LEU A 33 3.56 1.98 14.95
C LEU A 33 3.33 3.49 15.01
N PHE A 34 3.79 4.24 14.01
CA PHE A 34 3.51 5.67 13.91
C PHE A 34 1.99 5.94 13.82
N ALA A 35 1.26 5.21 12.96
CA ALA A 35 -0.19 5.35 12.88
C ALA A 35 -0.90 5.00 14.19
N VAL A 36 -0.48 3.94 14.88
CA VAL A 36 -1.05 3.55 16.17
C VAL A 36 -0.80 4.63 17.23
N ALA A 37 0.42 5.17 17.31
CA ALA A 37 0.76 6.26 18.21
C ALA A 37 -0.08 7.52 17.95
N ALA A 38 -0.29 7.87 16.66
CA ALA A 38 -1.13 8.99 16.27
C ALA A 38 -2.59 8.79 16.72
N VAL A 39 -3.14 7.57 16.56
CA VAL A 39 -4.50 7.22 17.00
C VAL A 39 -4.63 7.26 18.52
N ILE A 40 -3.65 6.74 19.28
CA ILE A 40 -3.68 6.78 20.75
C ILE A 40 -3.70 8.22 21.25
N LYS A 41 -2.88 9.09 20.63
CA LYS A 41 -2.83 10.51 20.98
C LYS A 41 -4.14 11.27 20.67
N SER A 42 -4.90 10.81 19.69
CA SER A 42 -6.16 11.44 19.27
C SER A 42 -7.42 10.90 19.98
N ARG A 43 -7.29 10.03 21.00
CA ARG A 43 -8.42 9.41 21.71
C ARG A 43 -9.24 10.35 22.62
N ASN A 44 -9.04 11.67 22.56
CA ASN A 44 -9.75 12.63 23.41
C ASN A 44 -11.16 13.00 22.88
N GLU A 45 -11.63 12.37 21.80
CA GLU A 45 -12.95 12.64 21.23
C GLU A 45 -13.99 11.60 21.65
N ALA A 46 -15.21 12.07 21.92
CA ALA A 46 -16.33 11.23 22.32
C ALA A 46 -16.69 10.22 21.20
N PRO A 47 -16.99 8.97 21.53
CA PRO A 47 -17.37 7.97 20.52
C PRO A 47 -18.66 8.39 19.82
N VAL A 48 -18.60 8.53 18.50
CA VAL A 48 -19.79 8.77 17.66
C VAL A 48 -20.48 7.43 17.47
N ASN A 49 -21.74 7.31 17.93
CA ASN A 49 -22.58 6.14 17.73
C ASN A 49 -23.18 6.18 16.32
N GLU A 50 -22.44 5.70 15.33
CA GLU A 50 -22.96 5.44 13.99
C GLU A 50 -23.27 3.96 13.81
N THR A 51 -24.49 3.65 13.36
CA THR A 51 -24.87 2.28 12.98
C THR A 51 -24.23 1.91 11.64
N ILE A 52 -23.14 1.15 11.68
CA ILE A 52 -22.52 0.59 10.48
C ILE A 52 -23.37 -0.57 9.97
N LYS A 53 -24.00 -0.40 8.81
CA LYS A 53 -24.59 -1.52 8.06
C LYS A 53 -23.46 -2.38 7.50
N LEU A 54 -23.23 -3.53 8.11
CA LEU A 54 -22.27 -4.53 7.63
C LEU A 54 -22.89 -5.28 6.45
N GLU A 55 -22.47 -4.95 5.24
CA GLU A 55 -22.75 -5.78 4.05
C GLU A 55 -21.88 -7.05 4.08
N SER A 56 -22.35 -8.11 3.40
CA SER A 56 -21.63 -9.38 3.34
C SER A 56 -20.23 -9.20 2.73
N PRO A 57 -19.16 -9.62 3.44
CA PRO A 57 -17.78 -9.48 2.95
C PRO A 57 -17.45 -10.40 1.77
N PHE A 58 -18.34 -11.35 1.43
CA PHE A 58 -18.17 -12.32 0.34
C PHE A 58 -18.85 -11.89 -0.97
N ALA A 59 -18.70 -10.63 -1.35
CA ALA A 59 -19.19 -10.16 -2.63
C ALA A 59 -18.30 -10.69 -3.77
N LEU A 60 -18.79 -11.67 -4.53
CA LEU A 60 -18.12 -12.20 -5.74
C LEU A 60 -17.71 -11.07 -6.72
N SER A 61 -18.51 -10.00 -6.79
CA SER A 61 -18.19 -8.79 -7.57
C SER A 61 -16.86 -8.14 -7.19
N SER A 62 -16.54 -8.07 -5.89
CA SER A 62 -15.27 -7.49 -5.41
C SER A 62 -14.07 -8.33 -5.81
N ALA A 63 -14.21 -9.67 -5.78
CA ALA A 63 -13.17 -10.58 -6.24
C ALA A 63 -12.91 -10.45 -7.75
N VAL A 64 -13.97 -10.36 -8.56
CA VAL A 64 -13.84 -10.14 -10.02
C VAL A 64 -13.15 -8.81 -10.33
N LYS A 65 -13.53 -7.71 -9.64
CA LYS A 65 -12.88 -6.40 -9.79
C LYS A 65 -11.39 -6.45 -9.43
N PHE A 66 -11.05 -7.16 -8.35
CA PHE A 66 -9.66 -7.36 -7.97
C PHE A 66 -8.89 -8.16 -9.03
N ALA A 67 -9.43 -9.28 -9.51
CA ALA A 67 -8.81 -10.13 -10.52
C ALA A 67 -8.56 -9.37 -11.84
N PHE A 68 -9.55 -8.59 -12.29
CA PHE A 68 -9.40 -7.74 -13.47
C PHE A 68 -8.33 -6.66 -13.26
N GLY A 69 -8.36 -5.98 -12.11
CA GLY A 69 -7.35 -4.98 -11.77
C GLY A 69 -5.94 -5.57 -11.73
N PHE A 70 -5.79 -6.75 -11.11
CA PHE A 70 -4.53 -7.50 -11.08
C PHE A 70 -4.05 -7.86 -12.48
N ALA A 71 -4.90 -8.44 -13.32
CA ALA A 71 -4.54 -8.79 -14.69
C ALA A 71 -4.06 -7.56 -15.49
N ALA A 72 -4.85 -6.48 -15.48
CA ALA A 72 -4.53 -5.26 -16.21
C ALA A 72 -3.22 -4.65 -15.69
N LEU A 73 -3.07 -4.48 -14.38
CA LEU A 73 -1.88 -3.85 -13.81
C LEU A 73 -0.64 -4.74 -13.96
N SER A 74 -0.76 -6.07 -13.94
CA SER A 74 0.36 -6.98 -14.21
C SER A 74 0.86 -6.83 -15.65
N ILE A 75 -0.05 -6.67 -16.63
CA ILE A 75 0.32 -6.36 -18.02
C ILE A 75 1.06 -5.01 -18.05
N PHE A 76 0.47 -3.94 -17.49
CA PHE A 76 1.10 -2.62 -17.46
C PHE A 76 2.46 -2.63 -16.76
N SER A 77 2.60 -3.36 -15.64
CA SER A 77 3.87 -3.47 -14.90
C SER A 77 4.93 -4.21 -15.71
N THR A 78 4.54 -5.23 -16.46
CA THR A 78 5.45 -5.95 -17.37
C THR A 78 5.93 -5.04 -18.49
N PHE A 79 5.03 -4.26 -19.11
CA PHE A 79 5.39 -3.25 -20.09
C PHE A 79 6.28 -2.16 -19.48
N ALA A 80 5.94 -1.63 -18.31
CA ALA A 80 6.73 -0.61 -17.63
C ALA A 80 8.14 -1.13 -17.31
N ASN A 81 8.27 -2.39 -16.86
CA ASN A 81 9.57 -3.02 -16.66
C ASN A 81 10.35 -3.16 -17.98
N ARG A 82 9.68 -3.58 -19.05
CA ARG A 82 10.31 -3.78 -20.35
C ARG A 82 10.91 -2.49 -20.94
N TYR A 83 10.21 -1.36 -20.79
CA TYR A 83 10.59 -0.10 -21.43
C TYR A 83 11.34 0.87 -20.49
N ALA A 84 11.10 0.80 -19.18
CA ALA A 84 11.68 1.72 -18.19
C ALA A 84 12.35 0.98 -17.01
N GLY A 85 12.49 -0.34 -17.08
CA GLY A 85 13.15 -1.16 -16.06
C GLY A 85 12.49 -1.04 -14.68
N VAL A 86 13.33 -1.13 -13.66
CA VAL A 86 12.93 -0.99 -12.25
C VAL A 86 12.18 0.32 -11.97
N ALA A 87 12.58 1.43 -12.61
CA ALA A 87 11.91 2.72 -12.45
C ALA A 87 10.46 2.67 -12.96
N GLY A 88 10.20 1.98 -14.07
CA GLY A 88 8.86 1.74 -14.57
C GLY A 88 7.98 0.96 -13.59
N VAL A 89 8.56 -0.02 -12.90
CA VAL A 89 7.84 -0.80 -11.87
C VAL A 89 7.58 0.01 -10.61
N TYR A 90 8.45 0.96 -10.24
CA TYR A 90 8.11 1.93 -9.19
C TYR A 90 6.98 2.86 -9.61
N ALA A 91 6.92 3.27 -10.88
CA ALA A 91 5.84 4.12 -11.37
C ALA A 91 4.46 3.43 -11.28
N THR A 92 4.38 2.10 -11.37
CA THR A 92 3.10 1.39 -11.22
C THR A 92 2.55 1.44 -9.80
N ALA A 93 3.33 1.88 -8.81
CA ALA A 93 2.84 2.21 -7.47
C ALA A 93 1.73 3.28 -7.49
N LEU A 94 1.67 4.13 -8.52
CA LEU A 94 0.57 5.07 -8.74
C LEU A 94 -0.79 4.38 -8.87
N GLY A 95 -0.82 3.11 -9.30
CA GLY A 95 -2.02 2.27 -9.24
C GLY A 95 -2.60 2.12 -7.82
N GLY A 96 -1.81 2.46 -6.79
CA GLY A 96 -2.23 2.53 -5.39
C GLY A 96 -3.33 3.56 -5.12
N PHE A 97 -3.50 4.58 -5.98
CA PHE A 97 -4.67 5.47 -5.92
C PHE A 97 -5.97 4.69 -6.07
N ILE A 98 -5.97 3.68 -6.94
CA ILE A 98 -7.12 2.79 -7.17
C ILE A 98 -7.10 1.66 -6.14
N SER A 99 -6.02 0.88 -6.09
CA SER A 99 -5.89 -0.25 -5.15
C SER A 99 -4.44 -0.65 -4.93
N SER A 100 -3.95 -0.42 -3.72
CA SER A 100 -2.64 -0.91 -3.28
C SER A 100 -2.56 -2.45 -3.22
N ALA A 101 -3.71 -3.12 -3.10
CA ALA A 101 -3.80 -4.59 -3.09
C ALA A 101 -3.42 -5.16 -4.46
N VAL A 102 -4.00 -4.56 -5.51
CA VAL A 102 -3.74 -4.90 -6.90
C VAL A 102 -2.27 -4.67 -7.24
N VAL A 103 -1.71 -3.51 -6.85
CA VAL A 103 -0.28 -3.24 -7.03
C VAL A 103 0.59 -4.26 -6.30
N THR A 104 0.27 -4.58 -5.05
CA THR A 104 1.06 -5.55 -4.27
C THR A 104 1.08 -6.92 -4.94
N ALA A 105 -0.08 -7.41 -5.38
CA ALA A 105 -0.17 -8.68 -6.09
C ALA A 105 0.61 -8.66 -7.40
N SER A 106 0.43 -7.62 -8.23
CA SER A 106 1.12 -7.50 -9.52
C SER A 106 2.64 -7.39 -9.35
N ALA A 107 3.11 -6.59 -8.42
CA ALA A 107 4.53 -6.43 -8.15
C ALA A 107 5.17 -7.74 -7.63
N ALA A 108 4.50 -8.43 -6.69
CA ALA A 108 4.95 -9.72 -6.20
C ALA A 108 4.99 -10.78 -7.31
N ALA A 109 3.97 -10.83 -8.18
CA ALA A 109 3.93 -11.74 -9.32
C ALA A 109 5.11 -11.49 -10.28
N LEU A 110 5.44 -10.22 -10.58
CA LEU A 110 6.61 -9.88 -11.39
C LEU A 110 7.92 -10.40 -10.77
N ALA A 111 8.07 -10.31 -9.45
CA ALA A 111 9.26 -10.82 -8.76
C ALA A 111 9.35 -12.35 -8.80
N VAL A 112 8.23 -13.04 -8.55
CA VAL A 112 8.16 -14.51 -8.60
C VAL A 112 8.45 -15.04 -10.01
N SER A 113 8.04 -14.33 -11.05
CA SER A 113 8.37 -14.65 -12.44
C SER A 113 9.81 -14.27 -12.85
N GLY A 114 10.63 -13.74 -11.93
CA GLY A 114 12.01 -13.36 -12.19
C GLY A 114 12.19 -12.09 -13.03
N ASN A 115 11.12 -11.33 -13.27
CA ASN A 115 11.18 -10.11 -14.09
C ASN A 115 11.80 -8.93 -13.33
N VAL A 116 11.69 -8.93 -12.00
CA VAL A 116 12.28 -7.90 -11.13
C VAL A 116 12.84 -8.51 -9.84
N PRO A 117 13.78 -7.82 -9.17
CA PRO A 117 14.19 -8.19 -7.82
C PRO A 117 13.02 -8.15 -6.81
N TYR A 118 13.05 -9.05 -5.82
CA TYR A 118 12.08 -9.07 -4.71
C TYR A 118 12.03 -7.73 -3.94
N SER A 119 13.17 -7.04 -3.82
CA SER A 119 13.27 -5.71 -3.21
C SER A 119 12.47 -4.66 -3.98
N THR A 120 12.54 -4.66 -5.31
CA THR A 120 11.74 -3.78 -6.16
C THR A 120 10.25 -4.00 -5.91
N ALA A 121 9.81 -5.26 -5.89
CA ALA A 121 8.41 -5.59 -5.65
C ALA A 121 7.92 -5.13 -4.26
N ALA A 122 8.72 -5.38 -3.22
CA ALA A 122 8.42 -4.96 -1.86
C ALA A 122 8.33 -3.43 -1.73
N ILE A 123 9.29 -2.69 -2.29
CA ILE A 123 9.28 -1.23 -2.28
C ILE A 123 8.06 -0.69 -3.03
N THR A 124 7.78 -1.19 -4.24
CA THR A 124 6.59 -0.80 -5.03
C THR A 124 5.30 -1.04 -4.24
N ALA A 125 5.17 -2.19 -3.56
CA ALA A 125 3.99 -2.52 -2.76
C ALA A 125 3.81 -1.57 -1.56
N VAL A 126 4.88 -1.24 -0.83
CA VAL A 126 4.82 -0.28 0.29
C VAL A 126 4.53 1.13 -0.21
N LEU A 127 5.15 1.54 -1.33
CA LEU A 127 4.91 2.84 -1.97
C LEU A 127 3.45 2.98 -2.40
N ALA A 128 2.86 1.96 -3.02
CA ALA A 128 1.44 1.94 -3.35
C ALA A 128 0.55 2.05 -2.10
N GLY A 129 1.03 1.52 -0.97
CA GLY A 129 0.46 1.70 0.35
C GLY A 129 0.32 3.17 0.74
N LEU A 130 1.41 3.92 0.64
CA LEU A 130 1.50 5.35 0.95
C LEU A 130 0.64 6.18 -0.01
N ILE A 131 0.68 5.88 -1.31
CA ILE A 131 -0.13 6.55 -2.33
C ILE A 131 -1.63 6.36 -2.06
N SER A 132 -2.06 5.15 -1.68
CA SER A 132 -3.45 4.88 -1.31
C SER A 132 -3.92 5.64 -0.07
N THR A 133 -3.01 5.97 0.86
CA THR A 133 -3.32 6.87 1.98
C THR A 133 -3.56 8.29 1.48
N GLY A 134 -2.78 8.76 0.50
CA GLY A 134 -3.03 10.03 -0.18
C GLY A 134 -4.41 10.10 -0.82
N ASN A 135 -4.86 9.02 -1.48
CA ASN A 135 -6.21 8.96 -2.05
C ASN A 135 -7.32 9.18 -1.01
N LYS A 136 -7.14 8.69 0.22
CA LYS A 136 -8.13 8.88 1.29
C LYS A 136 -8.29 10.35 1.68
N ILE A 137 -7.21 11.13 1.63
CA ILE A 137 -7.28 12.58 1.84
C ILE A 137 -8.17 13.22 0.76
N LEU A 138 -7.97 12.83 -0.51
CA LEU A 138 -8.76 13.32 -1.64
C LEU A 138 -10.24 12.93 -1.51
N LEU A 139 -10.51 11.67 -1.19
CA LEU A 139 -11.88 11.15 -1.03
C LEU A 139 -12.63 11.89 0.08
N VAL A 140 -12.02 12.08 1.25
CA VAL A 140 -12.65 12.81 2.35
C VAL A 140 -12.85 14.27 1.98
N ARG A 141 -11.91 14.90 1.26
CA ARG A 141 -12.06 16.28 0.79
C ARG A 141 -13.20 16.45 -0.23
N TRP A 142 -13.46 15.45 -1.07
CA TRP A 142 -14.47 15.53 -2.12
C TRP A 142 -15.87 15.06 -1.67
N ALA A 143 -15.93 14.04 -0.82
CA ALA A 143 -17.19 13.40 -0.44
C ALA A 143 -17.59 13.63 1.03
N GLY A 144 -16.68 14.15 1.85
CA GLY A 144 -16.90 14.36 3.28
C GLY A 144 -17.02 15.84 3.68
N PRO A 145 -17.38 16.11 4.94
CA PRO A 145 -17.38 17.46 5.51
C PRO A 145 -15.98 18.09 5.49
N GLN A 146 -15.92 19.41 5.27
CA GLN A 146 -14.64 20.12 5.19
C GLN A 146 -13.87 20.06 6.51
N GLU A 147 -14.56 20.06 7.64
CA GLU A 147 -13.97 19.96 8.98
C GLU A 147 -13.22 18.63 9.16
N LEU A 148 -13.78 17.54 8.64
CA LEU A 148 -13.13 16.23 8.67
C LEU A 148 -11.89 16.22 7.77
N ALA A 149 -11.97 16.83 6.58
CA ALA A 149 -10.83 16.93 5.67
C ALA A 149 -9.67 17.71 6.30
N GLU A 150 -9.95 18.82 6.99
CA GLU A 150 -8.95 19.62 7.69
C GLU A 150 -8.34 18.89 8.88
N SER A 151 -9.17 18.16 9.65
CA SER A 151 -8.74 17.36 10.80
C SER A 151 -7.77 16.22 10.39
N ILE A 152 -8.08 15.48 9.33
CA ILE A 152 -7.23 14.34 8.93
C ILE A 152 -5.98 14.76 8.14
N LYS A 153 -6.01 15.91 7.47
CA LYS A 153 -4.97 16.32 6.51
C LYS A 153 -3.60 16.30 7.14
N LYS A 154 -3.41 16.92 8.31
CA LYS A 154 -2.11 17.00 9.00
C LYS A 154 -1.58 15.62 9.37
N THR A 155 -2.43 14.75 9.91
CA THR A 155 -2.02 13.40 10.32
C THR A 155 -1.66 12.54 9.12
N PHE A 156 -2.45 12.60 8.04
CA PHE A 156 -2.21 11.78 6.85
C PHE A 156 -1.00 12.28 6.05
N THR A 157 -0.77 13.60 5.95
CA THR A 157 0.44 14.12 5.31
C THR A 157 1.70 13.78 6.11
N ALA A 158 1.66 13.88 7.45
CA ALA A 158 2.75 13.44 8.30
C ALA A 158 3.03 11.94 8.14
N PHE A 159 1.97 11.12 8.10
CA PHE A 159 2.07 9.68 7.86
C PHE A 159 2.73 9.36 6.50
N ILE A 160 2.33 10.05 5.43
CA ILE A 160 2.93 9.86 4.10
C ILE A 160 4.39 10.32 4.11
N GLY A 161 4.70 11.48 4.67
CA GLY A 161 6.06 12.03 4.71
C GLY A 161 7.03 11.14 5.49
N ILE A 162 6.64 10.72 6.70
CA ILE A 162 7.43 9.80 7.53
C ILE A 162 7.55 8.43 6.85
N GLY A 163 6.45 7.92 6.28
CA GLY A 163 6.48 6.65 5.57
C GLY A 163 7.38 6.65 4.34
N MET A 164 7.40 7.74 3.57
CA MET A 164 8.34 7.92 2.45
C MET A 164 9.78 7.95 2.93
N LEU A 165 10.08 8.69 4.00
CA LEU A 165 11.42 8.74 4.58
C LEU A 165 11.90 7.36 5.05
N ILE A 166 11.05 6.62 5.78
CA ILE A 166 11.33 5.24 6.19
C ILE A 166 11.59 4.35 4.97
N LEU A 167 10.76 4.46 3.94
CA LEU A 167 10.88 3.64 2.74
C LEU A 167 12.17 3.93 1.96
N ILE A 168 12.59 5.19 1.87
CA ILE A 168 13.85 5.60 1.24
C ILE A 168 15.04 5.04 2.03
N ILE A 169 15.05 5.22 3.36
CA ILE A 169 16.11 4.69 4.23
C ILE A 169 16.19 3.17 4.10
N TRP A 170 15.04 2.49 4.11
CA TRP A 170 14.96 1.04 3.94
C TRP A 170 15.46 0.61 2.56
N GLY A 171 15.08 1.30 1.49
CA GLY A 171 15.52 1.02 0.13
C GLY A 171 17.03 1.18 -0.05
N ILE A 172 17.61 2.21 0.57
CA ILE A 172 19.07 2.39 0.65
C ILE A 172 19.69 1.22 1.41
N PHE A 173 19.19 0.92 2.60
CA PHE A 173 19.71 -0.16 3.45
C PHE A 173 19.76 -1.50 2.73
N ILE A 174 18.66 -1.95 2.12
CA ILE A 174 18.63 -3.25 1.41
C ILE A 174 19.54 -3.27 0.18
N THR A 175 19.74 -2.13 -0.47
CA THR A 175 20.62 -2.02 -1.66
C THR A 175 22.09 -2.15 -1.26
N TYR A 176 22.51 -1.54 -0.16
CA TYR A 176 23.91 -1.54 0.28
C TYR A 176 24.29 -2.78 1.12
N VAL A 177 23.34 -3.37 1.84
CA VAL A 177 23.61 -4.49 2.75
C VAL A 177 23.50 -5.87 2.05
N ARG A 178 23.04 -5.93 0.78
CA ARG A 178 22.87 -7.17 -0.01
C ARG A 178 22.16 -8.29 0.77
N LEU A 179 20.97 -7.99 1.32
CA LEU A 179 20.04 -8.99 1.84
C LEU A 179 19.24 -9.66 0.72
#